data_AF-Q9KFP4-F1
#
_entry.id   AF-Q9KFP4-F1
#
_cell.length_a   1.000
_cell.length_b   1.000
_cell.length_c   1.000
_cell.angle_alpha   90.00
_cell.angle_beta   90.00
_cell.angle_gamma   90.00
#
_symmetry.space_group_name_H-M   'P 1'
#
loop_
_entity.id
_entity.type
_entity.pdbx_description
1 polymer ?
#
loop_
_entity_poly.entity_id
_entity_poly.type
_entity_poly.pdbx_seq_one_letter_code
_entity_poly.pdbx_strand_id
1 'polypeptide(L)'
;MGIVLIPEEHEFPMIIHQKISKVISEQSFGIYDDSTLQAIECHTTLRGTPTLQDHILFVADKIEWDQSGTPPYIQELLKALDVSIYHASFSYIKYLMDRKHSLIVVHPWLIDAHSHLEKVLNKQI
;
A
#
# COMPACT_ATOMS: atom_id res chain seq x y z
N MET A 1 8.97 14.28 16.93
CA MET A 1 8.36 13.08 16.33
C MET A 1 9.49 12.18 15.86
N GLY A 2 9.68 11.02 16.47
CA GLY A 2 10.82 10.13 16.23
C GLY A 2 10.58 9.12 15.11
N ILE A 3 10.17 9.58 13.92
CA ILE A 3 9.94 8.71 12.76
C ILE A 3 11.30 8.36 12.14
N VAL A 4 11.60 7.07 12.04
CA VAL A 4 12.81 6.59 11.34
C VAL A 4 12.51 6.50 9.85
N LEU A 5 13.36 7.17 9.07
CA LEU A 5 13.27 7.22 7.62
C LEU A 5 14.32 6.31 6.96
N ILE A 6 13.95 5.73 5.83
CA ILE A 6 14.85 4.95 4.97
C ILE A 6 15.30 5.80 3.76
N PRO A 7 16.33 5.38 2.99
CA PRO A 7 16.84 6.18 1.86
C PRO A 7 15.77 6.59 0.85
N GLU A 8 14.86 5.68 0.48
CA GLU A 8 13.79 5.93 -0.50
C GLU A 8 12.79 6.99 -0.01
N GLU A 9 12.56 7.05 1.31
CA GLU A 9 11.72 8.06 1.94
C GLU A 9 12.41 9.42 1.99
N HIS A 10 13.74 9.46 2.11
CA HIS A 10 14.50 10.70 1.98
C HIS A 10 14.49 11.23 0.55
N GLU A 11 14.60 10.34 -0.45
CA GLU A 11 14.59 10.70 -1.87
C GLU A 11 13.20 11.11 -2.36
N PHE A 12 12.13 10.45 -1.90
CA PHE A 12 10.75 10.81 -2.21
C PHE A 12 9.90 11.01 -0.94
N PRO A 13 10.02 12.18 -0.28
CA PRO A 13 9.39 12.46 1.02
C PRO A 13 7.86 12.35 1.05
N MET A 14 7.21 12.44 -0.10
CA MET A 14 5.77 12.27 -0.19
C MET A 14 5.30 10.90 0.35
N ILE A 15 6.10 9.84 0.23
CA ILE A 15 5.72 8.51 0.77
C ILE A 15 5.64 8.51 2.30
N ILE A 16 6.34 9.40 2.99
CA ILE A 16 6.41 9.42 4.47
C ILE A 16 5.03 9.66 5.11
N HIS A 17 4.07 10.22 4.38
CA HIS A 17 2.74 10.56 4.91
C HIS A 17 2.03 9.37 5.57
N GLN A 18 2.26 8.12 5.13
CA GLN A 18 1.72 6.94 5.81
C GLN A 18 2.23 6.80 7.26
N LYS A 19 3.53 6.98 7.48
CA LYS A 19 4.15 6.94 8.83
C LYS A 19 3.72 8.14 9.67
N ILE A 20 3.66 9.33 9.07
CA ILE A 20 3.17 10.53 9.74
C ILE A 20 1.71 10.37 10.15
N SER A 21 0.87 9.78 9.28
CA SER A 21 -0.55 9.58 9.54
C SER A 21 -0.79 8.65 10.72
N LYS A 22 0.02 7.61 10.90
CA LYS A 22 -0.02 6.78 12.12
C LYS A 22 0.26 7.60 13.38
N VAL A 23 1.33 8.40 13.37
CA VAL A 23 1.71 9.24 14.51
C VAL A 23 0.62 10.27 14.83
N ILE A 24 0.04 10.91 13.81
CA ILE A 24 -1.06 11.87 13.99
C ILE A 24 -2.31 11.16 14.54
N SER A 25 -2.65 9.98 14.01
CA SER A 25 -3.79 9.17 14.46
C SER A 25 -3.69 8.83 15.95
N GLU A 26 -2.50 8.44 16.39
CA GLU A 26 -2.25 8.15 17.81
C GLU A 26 -2.26 9.43 18.66
N GLN A 27 -1.45 10.43 18.29
CA GLN A 27 -1.17 11.58 19.16
C GLN A 27 -2.26 12.65 19.15
N SER A 28 -2.94 12.83 18.03
CA SER A 28 -3.93 13.89 17.82
C SER A 28 -5.37 13.39 17.93
N PHE A 29 -5.62 12.14 17.52
CA PHE A 29 -6.96 11.56 17.50
C PHE A 29 -7.20 10.48 18.57
N GLY A 30 -6.18 10.10 19.34
CA GLY A 30 -6.32 9.13 20.43
C GLY A 30 -6.66 7.71 19.94
N ILE A 31 -6.22 7.36 18.73
CA ILE A 31 -6.39 6.01 18.18
C ILE A 31 -5.25 5.14 18.73
N TYR A 32 -5.59 4.10 19.48
CA TYR A 32 -4.62 3.16 20.08
C TYR A 32 -4.82 1.72 19.60
N ASP A 33 -5.74 1.48 18.68
CA ASP A 33 -5.90 0.17 18.07
C ASP A 33 -4.73 -0.13 17.14
N ASP A 34 -3.87 -1.07 17.54
CA ASP A 34 -2.65 -1.42 16.81
C ASP A 34 -2.94 -1.83 15.35
N SER A 35 -4.03 -2.55 15.11
CA SER A 35 -4.37 -3.03 13.77
C SER A 35 -4.71 -1.87 12.83
N THR A 36 -5.45 -0.88 13.32
CA THR A 36 -5.77 0.36 12.63
C THR A 36 -4.52 1.20 12.39
N LEU A 37 -3.68 1.40 13.42
CA LEU A 37 -2.44 2.18 13.30
C LEU A 37 -1.47 1.56 12.30
N GLN A 38 -1.33 0.23 12.29
CA GLN A 38 -0.48 -0.49 11.34
C GLN A 38 -1.00 -0.42 9.90
N ALA A 39 -2.32 -0.54 9.70
CA ALA A 39 -2.91 -0.37 8.38
C ALA A 39 -2.62 1.04 7.83
N ILE A 40 -2.79 2.08 8.67
CA ILE A 40 -2.47 3.47 8.31
C ILE A 40 -0.98 3.63 7.97
N GLU A 41 -0.07 2.99 8.72
CA GLU A 41 1.37 3.11 8.50
C GLU A 41 1.84 2.57 7.15
N CYS A 42 1.10 1.64 6.54
CA CYS A 42 1.49 0.99 5.28
C CYS A 42 0.50 1.18 4.14
N HIS A 43 -0.52 2.05 4.25
CA HIS A 43 -1.57 2.18 3.23
C HIS A 43 -1.08 2.69 1.85
N THR A 44 0.09 3.33 1.77
CA THR A 44 0.63 3.81 0.49
C THR A 44 1.37 2.70 -0.26
N THR A 45 2.18 1.93 0.46
CA THR A 45 3.13 0.95 -0.13
C THR A 45 2.73 -0.51 0.09
N LEU A 46 1.77 -0.77 0.97
CA LEU A 46 1.61 -2.03 1.70
C LEU A 46 2.93 -2.40 2.41
N ARG A 47 3.05 -3.66 2.87
CA ARG A 47 4.24 -4.23 3.51
C ARG A 47 4.30 -5.74 3.31
N GLY A 48 5.43 -6.35 3.67
CA GLY A 48 5.54 -7.81 3.74
C GLY A 48 4.59 -8.41 4.77
N THR A 49 4.04 -9.59 4.48
CA THR A 49 3.05 -10.30 5.33
C THR A 49 1.91 -9.39 5.84
N PRO A 50 1.21 -8.68 4.95
CA PRO A 50 0.15 -7.75 5.32
C PRO A 50 -1.04 -8.46 5.96
N THR A 51 -1.72 -7.77 6.88
CA THR A 51 -2.97 -8.24 7.46
C THR A 51 -4.15 -8.02 6.51
N LEU A 52 -5.31 -8.62 6.80
CA LEU A 52 -6.53 -8.32 6.05
C LEU A 52 -6.90 -6.82 6.10
N GLN A 53 -6.67 -6.14 7.23
CA GLN A 53 -6.99 -4.72 7.37
C GLN A 53 -6.04 -3.84 6.55
N ASP A 54 -4.76 -4.21 6.49
CA ASP A 54 -3.77 -3.53 5.64
C ASP A 54 -4.25 -3.56 4.18
N HIS A 55 -4.72 -4.72 3.70
CA HIS A 55 -5.28 -4.87 2.35
C HIS A 55 -6.53 -4.02 2.12
N ILE A 56 -7.47 -4.02 3.07
CA ILE A 56 -8.72 -3.27 2.96
C ILE A 56 -8.41 -1.77 2.80
N LEU A 57 -7.60 -1.21 3.70
CA LEU A 57 -7.27 0.21 3.65
C LEU A 57 -6.45 0.57 2.40
N PHE A 58 -5.45 -0.26 2.07
CA PHE A 58 -4.63 -0.08 0.87
C PHE A 58 -5.47 -0.04 -0.41
N VAL A 59 -6.39 -1.01 -0.60
CA VAL A 59 -7.22 -1.08 -1.80
C VAL A 59 -8.27 0.04 -1.81
N ALA A 60 -8.87 0.37 -0.68
CA ALA A 60 -9.83 1.46 -0.59
C ALA A 60 -9.21 2.79 -1.05
N ASP A 61 -7.99 3.09 -0.60
CA ASP A 61 -7.22 4.27 -1.02
C ASP A 61 -6.93 4.33 -2.53
N LYS A 62 -6.79 3.18 -3.21
CA LYS A 62 -6.57 3.17 -4.68
C LYS A 62 -7.86 3.24 -5.48
N ILE A 63 -8.99 2.86 -4.88
CA ILE A 63 -10.30 2.96 -5.53
C ILE A 63 -10.83 4.39 -5.43
N GLU A 64 -10.59 5.06 -4.30
CA GLU A 64 -10.94 6.45 -4.07
C GLU A 64 -9.96 7.36 -4.80
N TRP A 65 -10.17 7.51 -6.11
CA TRP A 65 -9.36 8.35 -6.97
C TRP A 65 -9.84 9.81 -6.91
N ASP A 66 -9.00 10.67 -6.34
CA ASP A 66 -9.30 12.08 -6.10
C ASP A 66 -8.90 13.02 -7.26
N GLN A 67 -8.26 12.49 -8.32
CA GLN A 67 -7.80 13.30 -9.47
C GLN A 67 -8.75 13.23 -10.65
N SER A 68 -8.59 14.17 -11.59
CA SER A 68 -9.35 14.14 -12.85
C SER A 68 -9.03 12.91 -13.69
N GLY A 69 -10.03 12.36 -14.37
CA GLY A 69 -9.87 11.20 -15.26
C GLY A 69 -10.06 9.88 -14.54
N THR A 70 -9.55 8.80 -15.12
CA THR A 70 -9.69 7.44 -14.59
C THR A 70 -8.29 6.86 -14.36
N PRO A 71 -7.98 6.30 -13.18
CA PRO A 71 -6.66 5.73 -12.96
C PRO A 71 -6.44 4.57 -13.94
N PRO A 72 -5.27 4.51 -14.59
CA PRO A 72 -4.98 3.49 -15.60
C PRO A 72 -5.02 2.05 -15.07
N TYR A 73 -4.96 1.86 -13.74
CA TYR A 73 -5.01 0.56 -13.08
C TYR A 73 -6.43 0.14 -12.65
N ILE A 74 -7.42 1.04 -12.63
CA ILE A 74 -8.66 0.80 -11.87
C ILE A 74 -9.48 -0.37 -12.42
N GLN A 75 -9.55 -0.54 -13.75
CA GLN A 75 -10.35 -1.60 -14.34
C GLN A 75 -9.81 -2.99 -13.97
N GLU A 76 -8.48 -3.16 -14.01
CA GLU A 76 -7.84 -4.43 -13.64
C GLU A 76 -7.83 -4.65 -12.13
N LEU A 77 -7.78 -3.57 -11.34
CA LEU A 77 -7.92 -3.65 -9.89
C LEU A 77 -9.32 -4.13 -9.50
N LEU A 78 -10.38 -3.55 -10.07
CA LEU A 78 -11.76 -3.92 -9.76
C LEU A 78 -12.09 -5.36 -10.20
N LYS A 79 -11.65 -5.78 -11.39
CA LYS A 79 -11.78 -7.19 -11.82
C LYS A 79 -11.06 -8.15 -10.87
N ALA A 80 -9.88 -7.77 -10.38
CA ALA A 80 -9.14 -8.58 -9.43
C ALA A 80 -9.82 -8.60 -8.05
N LEU A 81 -10.50 -7.50 -7.66
CA LEU A 81 -11.30 -7.42 -6.44
C LEU A 81 -12.47 -8.41 -6.44
N ASP A 82 -13.10 -8.66 -7.60
CA ASP A 82 -14.14 -9.68 -7.75
C ASP A 82 -13.63 -11.11 -7.41
N VAL A 83 -12.32 -11.34 -7.50
CA VAL A 83 -11.69 -12.60 -7.07
C VAL A 83 -11.40 -12.57 -5.57
N SER A 84 -10.61 -11.58 -5.11
CA SER A 84 -10.41 -11.30 -3.68
C SER A 84 -9.66 -9.98 -3.45
N ILE A 85 -9.71 -9.45 -2.22
CA ILE A 85 -8.92 -8.27 -1.82
C ILE A 85 -7.40 -8.46 -1.99
N TYR A 86 -6.92 -9.70 -1.89
CA TYR A 86 -5.52 -10.07 -2.12
C TYR A 86 -5.14 -9.93 -3.59
N HIS A 87 -6.02 -10.38 -4.50
CA HIS A 87 -5.84 -10.20 -5.94
C HIS A 87 -5.90 -8.71 -6.33
N ALA A 88 -6.82 -7.93 -5.75
CA ALA A 88 -6.88 -6.48 -5.97
C ALA A 88 -5.58 -5.78 -5.55
N SER A 89 -5.09 -6.08 -4.35
CA SER A 89 -3.82 -5.55 -3.84
C SER A 89 -2.66 -5.92 -4.77
N PHE A 90 -2.58 -7.19 -5.17
CA PHE A 90 -1.53 -7.67 -6.06
C PHE A 90 -1.63 -7.04 -7.46
N SER A 91 -2.83 -6.85 -8.00
CA SER A 91 -3.07 -6.21 -9.30
C SER A 91 -2.48 -4.79 -9.33
N TYR A 92 -2.75 -3.99 -8.30
CA TYR A 92 -2.17 -2.65 -8.19
C TYR A 92 -0.66 -2.67 -7.98
N ILE A 93 -0.15 -3.51 -7.09
CA ILE A 93 1.29 -3.61 -6.83
C ILE A 93 2.02 -4.07 -8.10
N LYS A 94 1.49 -5.07 -8.82
CA LYS A 94 2.01 -5.53 -10.10
C LYS A 94 1.99 -4.41 -11.14
N TYR A 95 0.91 -3.63 -11.22
CA TYR A 95 0.84 -2.46 -12.08
C TYR A 95 1.99 -1.47 -11.83
N LEU A 96 2.34 -1.21 -10.56
CA LEU A 96 3.48 -0.37 -10.21
C LEU A 96 4.82 -1.03 -10.56
N MET A 97 4.99 -2.31 -10.22
CA MET A 97 6.24 -3.05 -10.43
C MET A 97 6.59 -3.23 -11.92
N ASP A 98 5.60 -3.47 -12.77
CA ASP A 98 5.78 -3.54 -14.23
C ASP A 98 6.25 -2.18 -14.81
N ARG A 99 6.01 -1.09 -14.06
CA ARG A 99 6.39 0.29 -14.41
C ARG A 99 7.49 0.86 -13.50
N LYS A 100 8.24 0.01 -12.78
CA LYS A 100 9.24 0.44 -11.80
C LYS A 100 10.25 1.47 -12.33
N HIS A 101 10.60 1.41 -13.61
CA HIS A 101 11.53 2.35 -14.26
C HIS A 101 10.98 3.78 -14.38
N SER A 102 9.67 3.97 -14.22
CA SER A 102 9.00 5.28 -14.22
C SER A 102 8.77 5.85 -12.82
N LEU A 103 9.05 5.08 -11.77
CA LEU A 103 8.91 5.53 -10.39
C LEU A 103 10.18 6.27 -9.96
N ILE A 104 10.02 7.32 -9.15
CA ILE A 104 11.15 8.05 -8.56
C ILE A 104 11.95 7.09 -7.66
N VAL A 105 11.23 6.35 -6.80
CA VAL A 105 11.79 5.28 -5.95
C VAL A 105 10.88 4.07 -5.95
N VAL A 106 11.45 2.89 -5.73
CA VAL A 106 10.69 1.67 -5.44
C VAL A 106 10.87 1.34 -3.96
N HIS A 107 9.86 1.63 -3.15
CA HIS A 107 9.95 1.46 -1.70
C HIS A 107 10.14 -0.02 -1.33
N PRO A 108 11.09 -0.38 -0.43
CA PRO A 108 11.33 -1.76 -0.02
C PRO A 108 10.09 -2.51 0.46
N TRP A 109 9.19 -1.83 1.20
CA TRP A 109 7.92 -2.45 1.63
C TRP A 109 7.01 -2.86 0.47
N LEU A 110 7.02 -2.12 -0.65
CA LEU A 110 6.27 -2.48 -1.85
C LEU A 110 6.87 -3.73 -2.51
N ILE A 111 8.20 -3.85 -2.51
CA ILE A 111 8.92 -5.03 -3.02
C ILE A 111 8.56 -6.25 -2.18
N ASP A 112 8.63 -6.14 -0.86
CA ASP A 112 8.27 -7.22 0.06
C ASP A 112 6.81 -7.65 -0.10
N ALA A 113 5.90 -6.67 -0.24
CA ALA A 113 4.48 -6.93 -0.49
C ALA A 113 4.25 -7.67 -1.81
N HIS A 114 4.92 -7.24 -2.89
CA HIS A 114 4.87 -7.92 -4.20
C HIS A 114 5.33 -9.37 -4.08
N SER A 115 6.54 -9.60 -3.53
CA SER A 115 7.10 -10.94 -3.37
C SER A 115 6.27 -11.83 -2.45
N HIS A 116 5.65 -11.28 -1.42
CA HIS A 116 4.75 -12.02 -0.54
C HIS A 116 3.49 -12.46 -1.28
N LEU A 117 2.78 -11.53 -1.92
CA LEU A 117 1.52 -11.82 -2.60
C LEU A 117 1.70 -12.74 -3.80
N GLU A 118 2.77 -12.56 -4.59
CA GLU A 118 3.10 -13.48 -5.68
C GLU A 118 3.24 -14.92 -5.19
N LYS A 119 3.95 -15.14 -4.07
CA LYS A 119 4.11 -16.47 -3.48
C LYS A 119 2.81 -17.03 -2.93
N VAL A 120 1.99 -16.20 -2.29
CA VAL A 120 0.71 -16.65 -1.69
C VAL A 120 -0.28 -17.03 -2.78
N LEU A 121 -0.44 -16.20 -3.80
CA LEU A 121 -1.41 -16.41 -4.88
C LEU A 121 -1.00 -17.57 -5.81
N ASN A 122 0.30 -17.75 -6.07
CA ASN A 122 0.78 -18.88 -6.88
C ASN A 122 0.66 -20.24 -6.17
N LYS A 123 0.54 -20.26 -4.84
CA LYS A 123 0.32 -21.50 -4.06
C LYS A 123 -1.15 -21.91 -3.96
N GLN A 124 -2.08 -21.08 -4.42
CA GLN A 124 -3.52 -21.33 -4.40
C GLN A 124 -4.03 -22.02 -5.68
N ILE A 125 -3.12 -22.43 -6.57
CA ILE A 125 -3.39 -23.20 -7.81
C ILE A 125 -2.86 -24.62 -7.65
#